data_AF-A0A660TP08-F1
#
_entry.id   AF-A0A660TP08-F1
#
_cell.length_a   1.000
_cell.length_b   1.000
_cell.length_c   1.000
_cell.angle_alpha   90.00
_cell.angle_beta   90.00
_cell.angle_gamma   90.00
#
_symmetry.space_group_name_H-M   'P 1'
#
loop_
_entity.id
_entity.type
_entity.pdbx_description
1 polymer ?
#
loop_
_entity_poly.entity_id
_entity_poly.type
_entity_poly.pdbx_seq_one_letter_code
_entity_poly.pdbx_strand_id
1 'polypeptide(L)' 'MKLKNEIFSFKFQLADYLNISIENIFLFWKGRVALYAILKAVGIKEGYEVILPAFTCVVAVNPIIYLGA' A
#
# COMPACT_ATOMS: atom_id res chain seq x y z
N MET A 1 -22.19 13.03 0.41
CA MET A 1 -22.42 12.20 1.62
C MET A 1 -22.31 10.69 1.35
N LYS A 2 -22.94 10.19 0.28
CA LYS A 2 -22.98 8.75 -0.09
C LYS A 2 -21.60 8.06 -0.19
N LEU A 3 -20.65 8.65 -0.93
CA LEU A 3 -19.31 8.08 -1.12
C LEU A 3 -18.52 7.91 0.19
N LYS A 4 -18.65 8.85 1.15
CA LYS A 4 -17.97 8.74 2.45
C LYS A 4 -18.48 7.54 3.26
N ASN A 5 -19.78 7.26 3.17
CA ASN A 5 -20.40 6.13 3.87
C ASN A 5 -19.99 4.79 3.24
N GLU A 6 -19.89 4.72 1.91
CA GLU A 6 -19.42 3.52 1.20
C GLU A 6 -17.96 3.21 1.51
N ILE A 7 -17.08 4.22 1.51
CA ILE A 7 -15.66 4.07 1.88
C ILE A 7 -15.53 3.58 3.32
N PHE A 8 -16.30 4.15 4.25
CA PHE A 8 -16.27 3.73 5.65
C PHE A 8 -16.75 2.28 5.82
N SER A 9 -17.86 1.91 5.17
CA SER A 9 -18.38 0.55 5.19
C SER A 9 -17.35 -0.46 4.67
N PHE A 10 -16.72 -0.16 3.53
CA PHE A 10 -15.69 -1.02 2.96
C PHE A 10 -14.45 -1.12 3.86
N LYS A 11 -14.00 -0.01 4.48
CA LYS A 11 -12.93 -0.05 5.47
C LYS A 11 -13.27 -0.94 6.65
N PHE A 12 -14.49 -0.86 7.17
CA PHE A 12 -14.93 -1.67 8.29
C PHE A 12 -14.93 -3.16 7.94
N GLN A 13 -15.46 -3.53 6.78
CA GLN A 13 -15.45 -4.92 6.31
C GLN A 13 -14.04 -5.48 6.13
N LEU A 14 -13.09 -4.66 5.64
CA LEU A 14 -11.69 -5.06 5.53
C LEU A 14 -11.01 -5.22 6.90
N ALA A 15 -11.29 -4.32 7.84
CA ALA A 15 -10.78 -4.38 9.19
C ALA A 15 -11.23 -5.67 9.90
N ASP A 16 -12.52 -5.99 9.79
CA ASP A 16 -13.11 -7.22 10.32
C ASP A 16 -12.51 -8.47 9.66
N TYR A 17 -12.46 -8.52 8.32
CA TYR A 17 -11.90 -9.65 7.57
C TYR A 17 -10.43 -9.92 7.90
N LEU A 18 -9.63 -8.88 8.10
CA LEU A 18 -8.21 -8.99 8.42
C LEU A 18 -7.95 -9.09 9.94
N ASN A 19 -8.99 -8.98 10.78
CA ASN A 19 -8.92 -8.91 12.23
C ASN A 19 -7.91 -7.86 12.75
N ILE A 20 -7.99 -6.64 12.20
CA ILE A 20 -7.17 -5.49 12.60
C ILE A 20 -8.02 -4.25 12.80
N SER A 21 -7.47 -3.26 13.50
CA SER A 21 -8.19 -2.02 13.76
C SER A 21 -8.41 -1.16 12.51
N ILE A 22 -9.54 -0.45 12.44
CA ILE A 22 -9.95 0.33 11.25
C ILE A 22 -9.00 1.50 10.95
N GLU A 23 -8.34 2.06 11.97
CA GLU A 23 -7.30 3.10 11.82
C GLU A 23 -6.06 2.59 11.06
N ASN A 24 -5.82 1.28 11.03
CA ASN A 24 -4.72 0.67 10.27
C ASN A 24 -5.10 0.38 8.81
N ILE A 25 -6.34 0.64 8.40
CA ILE A 25 -6.78 0.46 7.01
C ILE A 25 -6.60 1.76 6.22
N PHE A 26 -5.77 1.71 5.19
CA PHE A 26 -5.57 2.80 4.24
C PHE A 26 -5.98 2.35 2.83
N LEU A 27 -6.89 3.09 2.20
CA LEU A 27 -7.41 2.76 0.88
C LEU A 27 -6.73 3.61 -0.18
N PHE A 28 -6.33 2.95 -1.26
CA PHE A 28 -5.69 3.56 -2.43
C PHE A 28 -6.39 3.11 -3.70
N TRP A 29 -6.32 3.92 -4.75
CA TRP A 29 -6.97 3.60 -6.03
C TRP A 29 -6.20 2.55 -6.86
N LYS A 30 -4.94 2.24 -6.51
CA LYS A 30 -4.11 1.20 -7.16
C LYS A 30 -3.10 0.62 -6.17
N GLY A 31 -2.83 -0.69 -6.28
CA GLY A 31 -1.86 -1.39 -5.41
C GLY A 31 -0.46 -0.79 -5.42
N ARG A 32 0.07 -0.40 -6.59
CA ARG A 32 1.40 0.25 -6.69
C ARG A 32 1.51 1.56 -5.91
N VAL A 33 0.41 2.31 -5.80
CA VAL A 33 0.38 3.57 -5.05
C VAL A 33 0.41 3.27 -3.55
N ALA A 34 -0.33 2.25 -3.11
CA ALA A 34 -0.25 1.76 -1.74
C ALA A 34 1.17 1.30 -1.39
N LEU A 35 1.80 0.49 -2.25
CA LEU A 35 3.16 0.00 -2.01
C LEU A 35 4.18 1.15 -1.96
N TYR A 36 4.09 2.13 -2.87
CA TYR A 36 4.94 3.34 -2.81
C TYR A 36 4.76 4.09 -1.48
N ALA A 37 3.52 4.29 -1.04
CA ALA A 37 3.23 4.98 0.22
C ALA A 37 3.79 4.22 1.43
N ILE A 38 3.66 2.89 1.45
CA ILE A 38 4.23 2.03 2.51
C ILE A 38 5.75 2.15 2.54
N LEU A 39 6.44 1.97 1.40
CA LEU A 39 7.90 2.05 1.33
C LEU A 39 8.41 3.43 1.76
N LYS A 40 7.71 4.50 1.36
CA LYS A 40 8.02 5.86 1.79
C LYS A 40 7.81 6.07 3.30
N ALA A 41 6.75 5.51 3.87
CA ALA A 41 6.48 5.58 5.32
C ALA A 41 7.49 4.78 6.15
N VAL A 42 8.01 3.67 5.61
CA VAL A 42 9.11 2.89 6.22
C VAL A 42 10.45 3.65 6.16
N GLY A 43 10.58 4.64 5.28
CA GLY A 43 11.76 5.49 5.18
C GLY A 43 12.83 4.98 4.21
N ILE A 44 12.43 4.26 3.17
CA ILE A 44 13.31 3.92 2.04
C ILE A 44 13.84 5.21 1.38
N LYS A 45 15.13 5.22 1.05
CA LYS A 45 15.83 6.35 0.43
C LYS A 45 16.57 5.89 -0.81
N GLU A 46 17.00 6.86 -1.60
CA GLU A 46 17.85 6.64 -2.76
C GLU A 46 19.12 5.84 -2.39
N GLY A 47 19.46 4.86 -3.23
CA GLY A 47 20.61 3.97 -3.06
C GLY A 47 20.41 2.85 -2.05
N TYR A 48 19.23 2.72 -1.43
CA TYR A 48 18.92 1.58 -0.56
C TYR A 48 18.59 0.35 -1.40
N GLU A 49 18.97 -0.84 -0.94
CA GLU A 49 18.60 -2.08 -1.62
C GLU A 49 17.31 -2.67 -1.04
N VAL A 50 16.43 -3.16 -1.90
CA VAL A 50 15.20 -3.85 -1.52
C VAL A 50 15.21 -5.26 -2.07
N ILE A 51 15.16 -6.26 -1.18
CA ILE A 51 15.09 -7.67 -1.57
C ILE A 51 13.67 -8.00 -2.06
N LEU A 52 13.57 -8.64 -3.23
CA LEU A 52 12.31 -9.12 -3.78
C LEU A 52 12.46 -10.46 -4.52
N PRO A 53 11.38 -11.23 -4.69
CA PRO A 53 11.38 -12.40 -5.55
C PRO A 53 11.60 -12.04 -7.03
N ALA A 54 12.42 -12.82 -7.73
CA ALA A 54 12.65 -12.64 -9.17
C ALA A 54 11.39 -12.91 -10.01
N PHE A 55 10.53 -13.83 -9.56
CA PHE A 55 9.25 -14.10 -10.20
C PHE A 55 8.14 -13.25 -9.55
N THR A 56 7.94 -12.05 -10.09
CA THR A 56 6.89 -11.13 -9.65
C THR A 56 6.35 -10.30 -10.81
N CYS A 57 5.28 -9.55 -10.56
CA CYS A 57 4.78 -8.56 -11.50
C CYS A 57 5.69 -7.32 -11.48
N VAL A 58 6.03 -6.77 -12.66
CA VAL A 58 6.82 -5.53 -12.79
C VAL A 58 6.25 -4.36 -11.96
N VAL A 59 4.94 -4.35 -11.74
CA VAL A 59 4.23 -3.32 -10.97
C VAL A 59 4.61 -3.33 -9.47
N ALA A 60 5.15 -4.42 -8.93
CA ALA A 60 5.71 -4.49 -7.59
C ALA A 60 7.11 -3.86 -7.49
N VAL A 61 7.85 -3.82 -8.61
CA VAL A 61 9.22 -3.25 -8.69
C VAL A 61 9.16 -1.72 -8.86
N ASN A 62 8.22 -1.22 -9.67
CA ASN A 62 8.12 0.20 -9.98
C ASN A 62 8.13 1.14 -8.76
N PRO A 63 7.38 0.88 -7.67
CA PRO A 63 7.39 1.73 -6.48
C PRO A 63 8.77 1.87 -5.81
N ILE A 64 9.60 0.83 -5.90
CA ILE A 64 10.96 0.79 -5.36
C ILE A 64 11.84 1.72 -6.22
N ILE A 65 11.82 1.51 -7.54
CA ILE A 65 12.54 2.35 -8.51
C ILE A 65 12.15 3.82 -8.40
N TYR A 66 10.86 4.13 -8.17
CA TYR A 66 10.38 5.52 -8.01
C TYR A 66 10.93 6.21 -6.75
N LEU A 67 11.43 5.46 -5.76
CA LEU A 67 12.10 5.99 -4.58
C LEU A 67 13.62 6.08 -4.74
N GLY A 68 14.16 5.67 -5.90
CA GLY A 68 15.60 5.61 -6.16
C GLY A 68 16.31 4.44 -5.47
N ALA A 69 15.55 3.45 -5.03
CA ALA A 69 16.02 2.21 -4.42
C ALA A 69 15.94 1.04 -5.41
#